data_AF-A0A0V8RZW8-F1
#
_entry.id   AF-A0A0V8RZW8-F1
#
_cell.length_a   1.000
_cell.length_b   1.000
_cell.length_c   1.000
_cell.angle_alpha   90.00
_cell.angle_beta   90.00
_cell.angle_gamma   90.00
#
_symmetry.space_group_name_H-M   'P 1'
#
loop_
_entity.id
_entity.type
_entity.pdbx_description
1 polymer ?
#
loop_
_entity_poly.entity_id
_entity_poly.type
_entity_poly.pdbx_seq_one_letter_code
_entity_poly.pdbx_strand_id
1 'polypeptide(L)'
;MARQKWPDATSNQLLQLLIHTTVNPDGGWNQYTGYGVASPATMMNTDPSQYPDVNPLADKGGGSSPTPEEIAQYVDGIVPPAEIVFDNSYTYRGLDESVLGATTNPYPTHLGTSPRYHAK
;
A
#
# COMPACT_ATOMS: atom_id res chain seq x y z
N MET A 1 -13.14 -19.59 -9.28
CA MET A 1 -12.60 -20.89 -8.82
C MET A 1 -12.02 -20.80 -7.41
N ALA A 2 -10.92 -20.08 -7.13
CA ALA A 2 -10.37 -19.98 -5.76
C ALA A 2 -11.38 -19.49 -4.70
N ARG A 3 -12.08 -18.38 -4.98
CA ARG A 3 -13.15 -17.84 -4.10
C ARG A 3 -14.30 -18.83 -3.82
N GLN A 4 -14.56 -19.76 -4.74
CA GLN A 4 -15.59 -20.79 -4.57
C GLN A 4 -15.11 -21.92 -3.67
N LYS A 5 -13.82 -22.31 -3.76
CA LYS A 5 -13.23 -23.32 -2.88
C LYS A 5 -12.98 -22.79 -1.46
N TRP A 6 -12.58 -21.53 -1.37
CA TRP A 6 -12.25 -20.86 -0.11
C TRP A 6 -13.24 -19.72 0.15
N PRO A 7 -14.48 -20.04 0.57
CA PRO A 7 -15.54 -19.05 0.68
C PRO A 7 -15.31 -18.03 1.82
N ASP A 8 -14.55 -18.42 2.84
CA ASP A 8 -14.29 -17.62 4.03
C ASP A 8 -13.00 -16.78 3.94
N ALA A 9 -12.21 -16.99 2.89
CA ALA A 9 -10.99 -16.21 2.67
C ALA A 9 -11.32 -14.75 2.32
N THR A 10 -10.58 -13.81 2.89
CA THR A 10 -10.73 -12.40 2.54
C THR A 10 -10.20 -12.14 1.13
N SER A 11 -10.58 -11.00 0.55
CA SER A 11 -10.06 -10.57 -0.75
C SER A 11 -8.53 -10.46 -0.74
N ASN A 12 -7.93 -9.95 0.34
CA ASN A 12 -6.48 -9.87 0.46
C ASN A 12 -5.85 -11.26 0.54
N GLN A 13 -6.42 -12.18 1.33
CA GLN A 13 -5.92 -13.56 1.41
C GLN A 13 -6.00 -14.28 0.06
N LEU A 14 -7.01 -14.01 -0.77
CA LEU A 14 -7.09 -14.55 -2.13
C LEU A 14 -6.08 -13.92 -3.10
N LEU A 15 -5.77 -12.63 -2.94
CA LEU A 15 -4.68 -11.98 -3.67
C LEU A 15 -3.32 -12.55 -3.26
N GLN A 16 -3.10 -12.74 -1.96
CA GLN A 16 -1.91 -13.38 -1.40
C GLN A 16 -1.75 -14.80 -1.97
N LEU A 17 -2.82 -15.58 -1.94
CA LEU A 17 -2.85 -16.91 -2.53
C LEU A 17 -2.46 -16.88 -4.02
N LEU A 18 -2.97 -15.93 -4.80
CA LEU A 18 -2.62 -15.80 -6.21
C LEU A 18 -1.12 -15.50 -6.40
N ILE A 19 -0.57 -14.52 -5.68
CA ILE A 19 0.83 -14.09 -5.87
C ILE A 19 1.84 -15.13 -5.36
N HIS A 20 1.50 -15.90 -4.32
CA HIS A 20 2.38 -16.94 -3.77
C HIS A 20 2.29 -18.28 -4.51
N THR A 21 1.33 -18.43 -5.43
CA THR A 21 1.17 -19.65 -6.24
C THR A 21 1.44 -19.41 -7.73
N THR A 22 2.13 -18.32 -8.06
CA THR A 22 2.64 -18.11 -9.42
C THR A 22 3.85 -19.00 -9.70
N VAL A 23 4.07 -19.27 -10.99
CA VAL A 23 5.27 -19.89 -11.52
C VAL A 23 6.14 -18.76 -12.06
N ASN A 24 7.07 -18.31 -11.21
CA ASN A 24 8.05 -17.29 -11.57
C ASN A 24 9.44 -17.76 -11.11
N PRO A 25 10.45 -17.89 -12.01
CA PRO A 25 11.78 -18.36 -11.64
C PRO A 25 12.46 -17.52 -10.56
N ASP A 26 12.20 -16.21 -10.56
CA ASP A 26 12.86 -15.24 -9.66
C ASP A 26 12.07 -14.99 -8.37
N GLY A 27 10.89 -15.60 -8.20
CA GLY A 27 10.09 -15.56 -6.96
C GLY A 27 9.49 -14.20 -6.57
N GLY A 28 9.71 -13.14 -7.35
CA GLY A 28 9.27 -11.77 -7.04
C GLY A 28 8.48 -11.11 -8.18
N TRP A 29 8.04 -9.87 -7.95
CA TRP A 29 7.42 -9.05 -8.99
C TRP A 29 8.48 -8.48 -9.95
N ASN A 30 8.15 -8.37 -11.23
CA ASN A 30 8.88 -7.51 -12.18
C ASN A 30 7.92 -6.83 -13.18
N GLN A 31 8.44 -5.84 -13.91
CA GLN A 31 7.64 -5.03 -14.84
C GLN A 31 7.13 -5.79 -16.08
N TYR A 32 7.73 -6.92 -16.45
CA TYR A 32 7.41 -7.65 -17.67
C TYR A 32 6.38 -8.75 -17.44
N THR A 33 6.45 -9.45 -16.31
CA THR A 33 5.58 -10.59 -15.99
C THR A 33 4.74 -10.39 -14.74
N GLY A 34 4.87 -9.24 -14.07
CA GLY A 34 4.24 -9.02 -12.76
C GLY A 34 4.77 -10.04 -11.75
N TYR A 35 3.85 -10.68 -11.02
CA TYR A 35 4.19 -11.77 -10.10
C TYR A 35 4.45 -13.12 -10.81
N GLY A 36 4.31 -13.19 -12.13
CA GLY A 36 4.47 -14.42 -12.91
C GLY A 36 3.13 -15.08 -13.27
N VAL A 37 3.22 -16.28 -13.88
CA VAL A 37 2.05 -17.00 -14.39
C VAL A 37 1.34 -17.71 -13.25
N ALA A 38 0.03 -17.50 -13.07
CA ALA A 38 -0.74 -18.20 -12.04
C ALA A 38 -0.72 -19.72 -12.24
N SER A 39 -0.59 -20.50 -11.15
CA SER A 39 -0.81 -21.95 -11.15
C SER A 39 -2.16 -22.28 -10.49
N PRO A 40 -3.25 -22.49 -11.26
CA PRO A 40 -4.56 -22.84 -10.68
C PRO A 40 -4.52 -24.11 -9.83
N ALA A 41 -3.72 -25.11 -10.24
CA ALA A 41 -3.57 -26.35 -9.49
C ALA A 41 -2.94 -26.13 -8.11
N THR A 42 -1.86 -25.34 -8.04
CA THR A 42 -1.21 -25.00 -6.75
C THR A 42 -2.12 -24.11 -5.90
N MET A 43 -2.76 -23.11 -6.53
CA MET A 43 -3.71 -22.20 -5.90
C MET A 43 -4.88 -22.95 -5.25
N MET A 44 -5.43 -23.96 -5.93
CA MET A 44 -6.53 -24.77 -5.40
C MET A 44 -6.10 -25.66 -4.23
N ASN A 45 -4.83 -26.01 -4.10
CA ASN A 45 -4.33 -26.92 -3.05
C ASN A 45 -3.61 -26.21 -1.89
N THR A 46 -3.62 -24.87 -1.89
CA THR A 46 -2.99 -24.06 -0.84
C THR A 46 -4.06 -23.34 -0.04
N ASP A 47 -4.01 -23.46 1.29
CA ASP A 47 -4.96 -22.81 2.20
C ASP A 47 -4.66 -21.31 2.30
N PRO A 48 -5.56 -20.39 1.89
CA PRO A 48 -5.30 -18.96 1.95
C PRO A 48 -5.28 -18.37 3.36
N SER A 49 -5.81 -19.08 4.38
CA SER A 49 -5.85 -18.57 5.76
C SER A 49 -4.47 -18.41 6.40
N GLN A 50 -3.45 -19.05 5.81
CA GLN A 50 -2.05 -18.89 6.23
C GLN A 50 -1.47 -17.51 5.90
N TYR A 51 -2.11 -16.76 4.99
CA TYR A 51 -1.66 -15.43 4.59
C TYR A 51 -2.31 -14.33 5.43
N PRO A 52 -1.61 -13.21 5.67
CA PRO A 52 -2.19 -12.07 6.36
C PRO A 52 -3.31 -11.43 5.54
N ASP A 53 -4.30 -10.85 6.21
CA ASP A 53 -5.35 -10.03 5.58
C ASP A 53 -4.83 -8.62 5.26
N VAL A 54 -3.74 -8.55 4.50
CA VAL A 54 -3.07 -7.32 4.08
C VAL A 54 -2.89 -7.36 2.57
N ASN A 55 -3.21 -6.26 1.88
CA ASN A 55 -3.12 -6.17 0.43
C ASN A 55 -1.67 -6.37 -0.06
N PRO A 56 -1.35 -7.47 -0.75
CA PRO A 56 0.01 -7.75 -1.23
C PRO A 56 0.45 -6.87 -2.40
N LEU A 57 -0.45 -6.08 -2.98
CA LEU A 57 -0.14 -5.24 -4.13
C LEU A 57 0.39 -3.86 -3.71
N ALA A 58 0.30 -3.54 -2.43
CA ALA A 58 0.76 -2.27 -1.86
C ALA A 58 2.29 -2.18 -1.81
N ASP A 59 2.98 -3.31 -1.65
CA ASP A 59 4.44 -3.39 -1.74
C ASP A 59 4.80 -4.56 -2.66
N LYS A 60 5.33 -4.22 -3.84
CA LYS A 60 5.74 -5.19 -4.86
C LYS A 60 7.18 -5.67 -4.65
N GLY A 61 7.86 -5.20 -3.61
CA GLY A 61 9.29 -5.40 -3.38
C GLY A 61 10.17 -4.54 -4.29
N GLY A 62 11.49 -4.59 -4.05
CA GLY A 62 12.47 -3.88 -4.88
C GLY A 62 12.46 -2.35 -4.76
N GLY A 63 11.91 -1.80 -3.66
CA GLY A 63 11.79 -0.35 -3.46
C GLY A 63 10.60 0.28 -4.18
N SER A 64 9.52 -0.47 -4.40
CA SER A 64 8.30 0.07 -4.98
C SER A 64 7.62 1.07 -4.04
N SER A 65 7.25 2.23 -4.57
CA SER A 65 6.47 3.26 -3.87
C SER A 65 5.09 3.47 -4.54
N PRO A 66 4.09 3.96 -3.78
CA PRO A 66 4.17 4.24 -2.34
C PRO A 66 4.02 2.97 -1.49
N THR A 67 4.84 2.82 -0.46
CA THR A 67 4.73 1.80 0.58
C THR A 67 3.51 2.06 1.47
N PRO A 68 3.02 1.06 2.23
CA PRO A 68 1.92 1.28 3.17
C PRO A 68 2.15 2.42 4.17
N GLU A 69 3.39 2.60 4.64
CA GLU A 69 3.74 3.72 5.53
C GLU A 69 3.71 5.06 4.80
N GLU A 70 4.19 5.15 3.55
CA GLU A 70 4.09 6.38 2.75
C GLU A 70 2.63 6.75 2.48
N ILE A 71 1.76 5.77 2.20
CA ILE A 71 0.31 5.98 2.08
C ILE A 71 -0.26 6.50 3.41
N ALA A 72 0.10 5.88 4.54
CA ALA A 72 -0.38 6.31 5.85
C ALA A 72 0.03 7.75 6.15
N GLN A 73 1.30 8.11 5.92
CA GLN A 73 1.80 9.48 6.10
C GLN A 73 1.05 10.49 5.23
N TYR A 74 0.76 10.13 3.98
CA TYR A 74 0.00 10.99 3.07
C TYR A 74 -1.43 11.19 3.57
N VAL A 75 -2.13 10.11 3.95
CA VAL A 75 -3.49 10.17 4.51
C VAL A 75 -3.53 10.97 5.82
N ASP A 76 -2.50 10.83 6.64
CA ASP A 76 -2.33 11.56 7.90
C ASP A 76 -1.97 13.04 7.67
N GLY A 77 -1.66 13.45 6.45
CA GLY A 77 -1.29 14.82 6.12
C GLY A 77 0.08 15.23 6.68
N ILE A 78 1.01 14.30 6.85
CA ILE A 78 2.32 14.59 7.46
C ILE A 78 3.51 14.49 6.49
N VAL A 79 3.24 14.17 5.22
CA VAL A 79 4.25 14.23 4.15
C VAL A 79 4.69 15.68 3.94
N PRO A 80 5.99 15.95 3.79
CA PRO A 80 6.48 17.30 3.50
C PRO A 80 5.78 17.91 2.28
N PRO A 81 5.25 19.14 2.36
CA PRO A 81 4.58 19.81 1.24
C PRO A 81 5.38 19.84 -0.06
N ALA A 82 6.71 19.90 0.02
CA ALA A 82 7.60 19.93 -1.13
C ALA A 82 7.62 18.61 -1.94
N GLU A 83 7.20 17.50 -1.34
CA GLU A 83 7.17 16.17 -1.97
C GLU A 83 5.81 15.86 -2.61
N ILE A 84 4.77 16.64 -2.28
CA ILE A 84 3.45 16.48 -2.88
C ILE A 84 3.43 17.17 -4.24
N VAL A 85 3.03 16.40 -5.26
CA VAL A 85 2.94 16.88 -6.63
C VAL A 85 1.57 16.53 -7.19
N PHE A 86 0.95 17.47 -7.90
CA PHE A 86 -0.34 17.29 -8.60
C PHE A 86 -1.55 16.97 -7.71
N ASP A 87 -1.53 17.35 -6.43
CA ASP A 87 -2.70 17.25 -5.56
C ASP A 87 -3.01 18.58 -4.86
N ASN A 88 -3.94 19.34 -5.42
CA ASN A 88 -4.37 20.62 -4.85
C ASN A 88 -5.32 20.47 -3.64
N SER A 89 -5.72 19.24 -3.31
CA SER A 89 -6.57 18.95 -2.15
C SER A 89 -5.78 18.60 -0.89
N TYR A 90 -4.47 18.41 -1.02
CA TYR A 90 -3.60 18.11 0.11
C TYR A 90 -3.63 19.22 1.17
N THR A 91 -3.62 18.82 2.44
CA THR A 91 -3.52 19.72 3.58
C THR A 91 -2.42 19.18 4.49
N TYR A 92 -1.41 20.00 4.78
CA TYR A 92 -0.39 19.63 5.76
C TYR A 92 -0.95 19.76 7.18
N ARG A 93 -0.80 18.71 7.97
CA ARG A 93 -1.39 18.54 9.31
C ARG A 93 -0.36 18.09 10.35
N GLY A 94 0.91 18.02 9.96
CA GLY A 94 2.02 17.64 10.83
C GLY A 94 2.33 18.69 11.90
N LEU A 95 3.44 18.47 12.60
CA LEU A 95 3.89 19.34 13.69
C LEU A 95 5.02 20.28 13.29
N ASP A 96 5.56 20.17 12.07
CA ASP A 96 6.65 21.02 11.61
C ASP A 96 6.12 22.42 11.26
N GLU A 97 6.36 23.39 12.14
CA GLU A 97 5.93 24.77 11.94
C GLU A 97 6.75 25.49 10.86
N SER A 98 7.92 24.97 10.47
CA SER A 98 8.78 25.60 9.46
C SER A 98 8.13 25.67 8.07
N VAL A 99 7.10 24.85 7.84
CA VAL A 99 6.30 24.88 6.61
C VAL A 99 5.41 26.13 6.52
N LEU A 100 5.18 26.83 7.64
CA LEU A 100 4.42 28.09 7.65
C LEU A 100 5.26 29.19 7.00
N GLY A 101 4.87 29.59 5.79
CA GLY A 101 5.58 30.60 5.02
C GLY A 101 6.76 30.09 4.20
N ALA A 102 7.01 28.77 4.19
CA ALA A 102 7.94 28.15 3.26
C ALA A 102 7.42 28.32 1.82
N THR A 103 8.27 28.82 0.91
CA THR A 103 7.92 28.95 -0.51
C THR A 103 7.65 27.60 -1.18
N THR A 104 8.14 26.52 -0.58
CA THR A 104 7.92 25.13 -0.99
C THR A 104 6.61 24.55 -0.47
N ASN A 105 5.82 25.29 0.30
CA ASN A 105 4.52 24.87 0.79
C ASN A 105 3.39 25.68 0.13
N PRO A 106 2.85 25.21 -1.00
CA PRO A 106 1.68 25.82 -1.63
C PRO A 106 0.36 25.41 -0.97
N TYR A 107 0.37 24.55 0.06
CA TYR A 107 -0.82 23.89 0.59
C TYR A 107 -1.36 24.55 1.87
N PRO A 108 -2.69 24.48 2.12
CA PRO A 108 -3.26 24.79 3.42
C PRO A 108 -2.57 23.99 4.54
N THR A 109 -2.32 24.65 5.67
CA THR A 109 -1.62 24.05 6.82
C THR A 109 -2.46 24.15 8.07
N HIS A 110 -2.79 23.00 8.67
CA HIS A 110 -3.52 22.85 9.93
C HIS A 110 -2.67 22.04 10.92
N LEU A 111 -1.64 22.69 11.50
CA LEU A 111 -0.67 22.05 12.37
C LEU A 111 -1.31 21.24 13.51
N GLY A 112 -0.76 20.05 13.76
CA GLY A 112 -1.19 19.16 14.84
C GLY A 112 -2.59 18.56 14.69
N THR A 113 -3.28 18.76 13.56
CA THR A 113 -4.62 18.21 13.32
C THR A 113 -4.62 16.83 12.64
N SER A 114 -3.44 16.24 12.43
CA SER A 114 -3.32 14.92 11.83
C SER A 114 -4.04 13.86 12.68
N PRO A 115 -4.88 12.98 12.09
CA PRO A 115 -5.48 11.86 12.80
C PRO A 115 -4.46 10.99 13.56
N ARG A 116 -3.22 10.89 13.05
CA ARG A 116 -2.11 10.16 13.66
C ARG A 116 -1.85 10.55 15.12
N TYR A 117 -2.05 11.81 15.46
CA TYR A 117 -1.80 12.33 16.82
C TYR A 117 -2.99 12.19 17.77
N HIS A 118 -4.15 11.77 17.25
CA HIS A 118 -5.41 11.70 17.99
C HIS A 118 -6.00 10.29 18.04
N ALA A 119 -5.38 9.33 17.37
CA ALA A 119 -5.70 7.91 17.53
C ALA A 119 -5.39 7.46 18.96
N LYS A 120 -6.35 6.76 19.59
CA LYS A 120 -6.23 6.22 20.95
C LYS A 120 -5.81 4.76 20.94
#